data_AF-A0A2M7FLA9-F1
#
_entry.id   AF-A0A2M7FLA9-F1
#
_cell.length_a   1.000
_cell.length_b   1.000
_cell.length_c   1.000
_cell.angle_alpha   90.00
_cell.angle_beta   90.00
_cell.angle_gamma   90.00
#
_symmetry.space_group_name_H-M   'P 1'
#
loop_
_entity.id
_entity.type
_entity.pdbx_description
1 polymer ?
#
loop_
_entity_poly.entity_id
_entity_poly.type
_entity_poly.pdbx_seq_one_letter_code
_entity_poly.pdbx_strand_id
1 'polypeptide(L)'
;MAMIFSLAVHAFALFGVALVLPDPRSASDVMQPLHVVLVNSKSKSKPHKADALAQHNLDGGGNTAEDRQAKTMLPNIGDDERITPEQSSKKVAHLEEESKRMLTQLKSSYSLSQPQPKKQPELAASSGDDLVQRSLEIARLEAQISRNNDYYEKLPRRKFIGARTQE
;
A
#
# COMPACT_ATOMS: atom_id res chain seq x y z
N MET A 1 34.84 -23.83 74.25
CA MET A 1 35.38 -23.12 73.07
C MET A 1 34.67 -23.48 71.77
N ALA A 2 34.57 -24.75 71.37
CA ALA A 2 33.93 -25.14 70.10
C ALA A 2 32.46 -24.68 69.95
N MET A 3 31.65 -24.78 71.01
CA MET A 3 30.24 -24.36 70.97
C MET A 3 30.07 -22.83 70.78
N ILE A 4 30.91 -22.04 71.44
CA ILE A 4 30.89 -20.58 71.35
C ILE A 4 31.30 -20.14 69.94
N PHE A 5 32.32 -20.80 69.36
CA PHE A 5 32.75 -20.55 67.99
C PHE A 5 31.66 -20.89 66.98
N SER A 6 31.01 -22.06 67.13
CA SER A 6 29.89 -22.45 66.27
C SER A 6 28.74 -21.44 66.32
N LEU A 7 28.37 -20.99 67.52
CA LEU A 7 27.31 -20.00 67.71
C LEU A 7 27.66 -18.64 67.07
N ALA A 8 28.92 -18.22 67.18
CA ALA A 8 29.40 -16.98 66.56
C ALA A 8 29.34 -17.04 65.03
N VAL A 9 29.70 -18.17 64.42
CA VAL A 9 29.61 -18.36 62.96
C VAL A 9 28.16 -18.31 62.48
N HIS A 10 27.24 -18.96 63.19
CA HIS A 10 25.82 -18.93 62.84
C HIS A 10 25.22 -17.52 63.00
N ALA A 11 25.57 -16.81 64.06
CA ALA A 11 25.13 -15.42 64.26
C ALA A 11 25.68 -14.50 63.16
N PHE A 12 26.95 -14.66 62.78
CA PHE A 12 27.53 -13.88 61.68
C PHE A 12 26.87 -14.18 60.33
N ALA A 13 26.53 -15.44 60.04
CA ALA A 13 25.83 -15.78 58.80
C ALA A 13 24.42 -15.20 58.73
N LEU A 14 23.69 -15.18 59.86
CA LEU A 14 22.31 -14.67 59.91
C LEU A 14 22.25 -13.13 59.94
N PHE A 15 23.18 -12.47 60.65
CA PHE A 15 23.14 -11.03 60.87
C PHE A 15 24.17 -10.24 60.04
N GLY A 16 25.19 -10.90 59.49
CA GLY A 16 26.27 -10.27 58.70
C GLY A 16 26.00 -10.21 57.20
N VAL A 17 25.00 -10.94 56.69
CA VAL A 17 24.60 -10.89 55.29
C VAL A 17 23.37 -10.00 55.14
N ALA A 18 23.57 -8.79 54.63
CA ALA A 18 22.47 -7.91 54.25
C ALA A 18 21.94 -8.32 52.87
N LEU A 19 20.68 -8.75 52.80
CA LEU A 19 19.94 -8.92 51.54
C LEU A 19 19.55 -7.54 51.03
N VAL A 20 20.37 -6.96 50.15
CA VAL A 20 20.03 -5.72 49.46
C VAL A 20 19.10 -6.05 48.29
N LEU A 21 17.87 -5.57 48.34
CA LEU A 21 16.98 -5.63 47.18
C LEU A 21 17.51 -4.69 46.09
N PRO A 22 17.68 -5.16 44.84
CA PRO A 22 18.10 -4.29 43.75
C PRO A 22 17.08 -3.16 43.56
N ASP A 23 17.56 -1.94 43.33
CA ASP A 23 16.71 -0.77 43.11
C ASP A 23 15.79 -1.03 41.90
N PRO A 24 14.45 -0.93 42.05
CA PRO A 24 13.51 -1.17 40.94
C PRO A 24 13.76 -0.26 39.73
N ARG A 25 14.39 0.91 39.92
CA ARG A 25 14.77 1.81 38.84
C ARG A 25 15.88 1.25 37.95
N SER A 26 16.76 0.43 38.51
CA SER A 26 17.81 -0.26 37.75
C SER A 26 17.24 -1.46 36.95
N ALA A 27 16.18 -2.09 37.47
CA ALA A 27 15.52 -3.21 36.79
C ALA A 27 14.71 -2.76 35.56
N SER A 28 14.15 -1.54 35.57
CA SER A 28 13.39 -1.00 34.44
C SER A 28 14.23 -0.78 33.18
N ASP A 29 15.53 -0.51 33.31
CA ASP A 29 16.40 -0.26 32.16
C ASP A 29 16.79 -1.56 31.42
N VAL A 30 16.80 -2.68 32.15
CA VAL A 30 17.09 -4.02 31.59
C VAL A 30 15.87 -4.65 30.92
N MET A 31 14.66 -4.18 31.24
CA MET A 31 13.40 -4.77 30.77
C MET A 31 12.70 -3.95 29.69
N GLN A 32 13.44 -3.29 28.79
CA GLN A 32 12.83 -2.66 27.63
C GLN A 32 12.17 -3.74 26.74
N PRO A 33 10.84 -3.71 26.55
CA PRO A 33 10.17 -4.73 25.76
C PRO A 33 10.55 -4.59 24.28
N LEU A 34 10.88 -5.71 23.64
CA LEU A 34 11.12 -5.76 22.21
C LEU A 34 9.81 -5.49 21.46
N HIS A 35 9.74 -4.36 20.75
CA HIS A 35 8.58 -3.98 19.94
C HIS A 35 8.84 -4.26 18.46
N VAL A 36 8.15 -5.23 17.89
CA VAL A 36 8.24 -5.63 16.48
C VAL A 36 6.91 -5.33 15.78
N VAL A 37 6.97 -4.60 14.67
CA VAL A 37 5.80 -4.21 13.88
C VAL A 37 5.63 -5.17 12.70
N LEU A 38 4.38 -5.47 12.34
CA LEU A 38 4.09 -6.26 11.14
C LEU A 38 4.06 -5.34 9.91
N VAL A 39 4.76 -5.73 8.86
CA VAL A 39 4.78 -5.03 7.57
C VAL A 39 4.20 -5.91 6.46
N ASN A 40 3.51 -5.29 5.49
CA ASN A 40 2.84 -6.00 4.38
C ASN A 40 3.73 -6.13 3.13
N SER A 41 4.91 -5.51 3.12
CA SER A 41 5.83 -5.55 1.98
C SER A 41 7.28 -5.54 2.45
N LYS A 42 8.20 -5.91 1.55
CA LYS A 42 9.63 -5.97 1.81
C LYS A 42 10.43 -5.23 0.74
N SER A 43 11.48 -4.54 1.16
CA SER A 43 12.47 -3.93 0.26
C SER A 43 13.65 -4.89 0.04
N LYS A 44 14.33 -4.76 -1.10
CA LYS A 44 15.55 -5.54 -1.39
C LYS A 44 16.74 -5.09 -0.55
N SER A 45 16.79 -3.82 -0.20
CA SER A 45 17.84 -3.19 0.62
C SER A 45 17.30 -2.84 2.01
N LYS A 46 18.20 -2.78 3.00
CA LYS A 46 17.88 -2.25 4.33
C LYS A 46 17.69 -0.72 4.26
N PRO A 47 16.75 -0.16 5.02
CA PRO A 47 16.60 1.30 5.10
C PRO A 47 17.84 1.94 5.72
N HIS A 48 18.19 3.14 5.24
CA HIS A 48 19.32 3.90 5.81
C HIS A 48 19.07 4.30 7.28
N LYS A 49 17.81 4.54 7.65
CA LYS A 49 17.38 4.84 9.01
C LYS A 49 16.06 4.10 9.27
N ALA A 50 16.12 3.07 10.09
CA ALA A 50 14.95 2.32 10.52
C ALA A 50 14.27 3.05 11.68
N ASP A 51 12.96 3.18 11.61
CA ASP A 51 12.17 3.81 12.66
C ASP A 51 11.54 2.76 13.61
N ALA A 52 11.47 1.49 13.18
CA ALA A 52 10.99 0.37 13.99
C ALA A 52 11.60 -0.98 13.54
N LEU A 53 11.52 -1.99 14.41
CA LEU A 53 11.85 -3.38 14.07
C LEU A 53 10.64 -4.09 13.46
N ALA A 54 10.84 -4.98 12.51
CA ALA A 54 9.78 -5.74 11.85
C ALA A 54 10.25 -7.12 11.43
N GLN A 55 9.34 -7.95 10.92
CA GLN A 55 9.71 -9.26 10.37
C GLN A 55 10.63 -9.17 9.13
N HIS A 56 10.57 -8.04 8.41
CA HIS A 56 11.29 -7.81 7.17
C HIS A 56 11.78 -6.37 7.06
N ASN A 57 12.88 -6.19 6.32
CA ASN A 57 13.36 -4.87 5.95
C ASN A 57 12.36 -4.21 4.97
N LEU A 58 11.91 -3.01 5.30
CA LEU A 58 11.05 -2.18 4.45
C LEU A 58 11.64 -0.78 4.44
N ASP A 59 11.90 -0.24 3.25
CA ASP A 59 12.43 1.11 3.08
C ASP A 59 11.31 2.07 2.68
N GLY A 60 10.33 2.21 3.57
CA GLY A 60 9.18 3.08 3.36
C GLY A 60 8.32 2.66 2.18
N GLY A 61 7.58 3.63 1.66
CA GLY A 61 6.67 3.45 0.54
C GLY A 61 5.46 4.35 0.74
N GLY A 62 5.35 5.42 -0.03
CA GLY A 62 4.31 6.40 0.20
C GLY A 62 4.38 7.55 -0.79
N ASN A 63 3.27 8.28 -0.90
CA ASN A 63 3.21 9.55 -1.63
C ASN A 63 3.05 10.74 -0.68
N THR A 64 3.40 10.56 0.60
CA THR A 64 3.33 11.59 1.64
C THR A 64 4.74 12.00 2.06
N ALA A 65 4.95 13.31 2.20
CA ALA A 65 6.24 13.89 2.56
C ALA A 65 6.46 13.91 4.08
N GLU A 66 5.37 13.81 4.86
CA GLU A 66 5.43 13.79 6.32
C GLU A 66 5.94 12.44 6.84
N ASP A 67 6.86 12.48 7.81
CA ASP A 67 7.34 11.31 8.53
C ASP A 67 6.23 10.78 9.44
N ARG A 68 5.36 9.94 8.88
CA ARG A 68 4.22 9.34 9.57
C ARG A 68 4.27 7.83 9.46
N GLN A 69 3.91 7.20 10.56
CA GLN A 69 3.74 5.75 10.66
C GLN A 69 2.29 5.44 11.02
N ALA A 70 1.82 4.27 10.58
CA ALA A 70 0.55 3.75 11.04
C ALA A 70 0.64 3.49 12.55
N LYS A 71 -0.13 4.25 13.35
CA LYS A 71 -0.20 4.07 14.80
C LYS A 71 -1.03 2.86 15.22
N THR A 72 -1.70 2.20 14.28
CA THR A 72 -2.58 1.06 14.52
C THR A 72 -2.14 -0.12 13.65
N MET A 73 -2.20 -1.32 14.24
CA MET A 73 -1.95 -2.58 13.54
C MET A 73 -3.15 -3.00 12.67
N LEU A 74 -4.31 -2.34 12.84
CA LEU A 74 -5.46 -2.63 12.00
C LEU A 74 -5.25 -2.01 10.61
N PRO A 75 -5.63 -2.72 9.54
CA PRO A 75 -5.63 -2.13 8.21
C PRO A 75 -6.47 -0.86 8.21
N ASN A 76 -5.90 0.23 7.70
CA ASN A 76 -6.66 1.44 7.43
C ASN A 76 -7.64 1.12 6.30
N ILE A 77 -8.84 0.69 6.66
CA ILE A 77 -9.99 0.77 5.77
C ILE A 77 -10.23 2.27 5.65
N GLY A 78 -9.64 2.89 4.62
CA GLY A 78 -9.87 4.30 4.38
C GLY A 78 -11.35 4.58 4.26
N ASP A 79 -11.72 5.86 4.30
CA ASP A 79 -13.05 6.33 3.90
C ASP A 79 -13.27 6.14 2.37
N ASP A 80 -12.84 5.01 1.80
CA ASP A 80 -13.40 4.50 0.57
C ASP A 80 -14.90 4.43 0.87
N GLU A 81 -15.69 5.32 0.23
CA GLU A 81 -17.14 5.37 0.31
C GLU A 81 -17.64 3.96 0.54
N ARG A 82 -18.30 3.71 1.68
CA ARG A 82 -18.79 2.38 2.06
C ARG A 82 -19.59 1.81 0.90
N ILE A 83 -18.92 1.12 -0.03
CA ILE A 83 -19.53 0.58 -1.23
C ILE A 83 -20.49 -0.44 -0.67
N THR A 84 -21.79 -0.13 -0.73
CA THR A 84 -22.77 -1.04 -0.19
C THR A 84 -22.65 -2.36 -0.95
N PRO A 85 -22.96 -3.51 -0.33
CA PRO A 85 -22.93 -4.79 -1.03
C PRO A 85 -23.68 -4.73 -2.38
N GLU A 86 -24.75 -3.94 -2.44
CA GLU A 86 -25.56 -3.66 -3.63
C GLU A 86 -24.82 -2.87 -4.72
N GLN A 87 -23.98 -1.90 -4.38
CA GLN A 87 -23.17 -1.17 -5.35
C GLN A 87 -22.05 -2.06 -5.92
N SER A 88 -21.45 -2.90 -5.07
CA SER A 88 -20.42 -3.85 -5.48
C SER A 88 -20.99 -4.92 -6.43
N SER A 89 -22.17 -5.47 -6.13
CA SER A 89 -22.81 -6.47 -6.97
C SER A 89 -23.24 -5.90 -8.33
N LYS A 90 -23.77 -4.67 -8.37
CA LYS A 90 -24.09 -3.97 -9.63
C LYS A 90 -22.84 -3.75 -10.49
N LYS A 91 -21.71 -3.36 -9.87
CA LYS A 91 -20.44 -3.15 -10.58
C LYS A 91 -19.90 -4.46 -11.15
N VAL A 92 -19.93 -5.54 -10.38
CA VAL A 92 -19.52 -6.88 -10.83
C VAL A 92 -20.41 -7.35 -11.98
N ALA A 93 -21.73 -7.22 -11.86
CA ALA A 93 -22.67 -7.60 -12.93
C ALA A 93 -22.43 -6.82 -14.24
N HIS A 94 -22.16 -5.51 -14.15
CA HIS A 94 -21.83 -4.69 -15.31
C HIS A 94 -20.53 -5.14 -15.99
N LEU A 95 -19.48 -5.39 -15.21
CA LEU A 95 -18.19 -5.87 -15.72
C LEU A 95 -18.30 -7.27 -16.33
N GLU A 96 -19.11 -8.15 -15.75
CA GLU A 96 -19.42 -9.45 -16.32
C GLU A 96 -20.14 -9.32 -17.67
N GLU A 97 -21.09 -8.39 -17.79
CA GLU A 97 -21.79 -8.15 -19.06
C GLU A 97 -20.83 -7.60 -20.13
N GLU A 98 -19.97 -6.64 -19.79
CA GLU A 98 -18.94 -6.13 -20.70
C GLU A 98 -17.98 -7.24 -21.13
N SER A 99 -17.53 -8.07 -20.19
CA SER A 99 -16.64 -9.21 -20.49
C SER A 99 -17.31 -10.22 -21.43
N LYS A 100 -18.60 -10.50 -21.24
CA LYS A 100 -19.39 -11.37 -22.12
C LYS A 100 -19.59 -10.75 -23.49
N ARG A 101 -19.79 -9.43 -23.59
CA ARG A 101 -19.87 -8.71 -24.87
C ARG A 101 -18.53 -8.79 -25.61
N MET A 102 -17.41 -8.54 -24.93
CA MET A 102 -16.07 -8.66 -25.52
C MET A 102 -15.77 -10.09 -25.96
N LEU A 103 -16.09 -11.10 -25.13
CA LEU A 103 -15.94 -12.51 -25.49
C LEU A 103 -16.84 -12.92 -26.65
N THR A 104 -18.07 -12.41 -26.69
CA THR A 104 -18.99 -12.65 -27.80
C THR A 104 -18.46 -12.00 -29.07
N GLN A 105 -17.90 -10.80 -29.01
CA GLN A 105 -17.27 -10.12 -30.15
C GLN A 105 -16.02 -10.86 -30.65
N LEU A 106 -15.22 -11.44 -29.74
CA LEU A 106 -14.06 -12.25 -30.08
C LEU A 106 -14.44 -13.63 -30.63
N LYS A 107 -15.53 -14.24 -30.14
CA LYS A 107 -16.03 -15.56 -30.59
C LYS A 107 -16.97 -15.47 -31.79
N SER A 108 -17.57 -14.32 -32.05
CA SER A 108 -18.39 -14.10 -33.23
C SER A 108 -17.46 -13.94 -34.43
N SER A 109 -17.03 -15.06 -34.99
CA SER A 109 -16.52 -15.20 -36.35
C SER A 109 -17.63 -15.03 -37.39
N TYR A 110 -18.72 -14.31 -37.07
CA TYR A 110 -19.78 -14.02 -38.00
C TYR A 110 -19.48 -12.67 -38.65
N SER A 111 -19.05 -12.77 -39.91
CA SER A 111 -19.09 -11.71 -40.90
C SER A 111 -20.47 -11.03 -40.87
N LEU A 112 -20.60 -9.94 -40.13
CA LEU A 112 -21.35 -8.81 -40.68
C LEU A 112 -20.73 -8.61 -42.06
N SER A 113 -21.53 -8.66 -43.13
CA SER A 113 -21.08 -8.24 -44.45
C SER A 113 -20.40 -6.91 -44.27
N GLN A 114 -19.07 -6.98 -44.23
CA GLN A 114 -18.24 -5.81 -44.15
C GLN A 114 -18.73 -4.98 -45.33
N PRO A 115 -19.16 -3.72 -45.13
CA PRO A 115 -19.22 -2.82 -46.27
C PRO A 115 -17.85 -3.01 -46.89
N GLN A 116 -17.83 -3.50 -48.15
CA GLN A 116 -16.58 -3.76 -48.87
C GLN A 116 -15.61 -2.67 -48.45
N PRO A 117 -14.37 -3.00 -48.02
CA PRO A 117 -13.40 -1.97 -47.75
C PRO A 117 -13.38 -1.13 -49.03
N LYS A 118 -13.97 0.07 -48.95
CA LYS A 118 -13.77 1.07 -49.99
C LYS A 118 -12.26 1.12 -50.05
N LYS A 119 -11.71 0.71 -51.20
CA LYS A 119 -10.29 0.80 -51.51
C LYS A 119 -9.78 2.02 -50.77
N GLN A 120 -8.89 1.78 -49.80
CA GLN A 120 -8.12 2.86 -49.22
C GLN A 120 -7.68 3.69 -50.42
N PRO A 121 -8.08 4.97 -50.55
CA PRO A 121 -7.50 5.79 -51.58
C PRO A 121 -6.01 5.71 -51.30
N GLU A 122 -5.30 5.10 -52.25
CA GLU A 122 -3.89 5.36 -52.49
C GLU A 122 -3.68 6.85 -52.20
N LEU A 123 -2.67 7.20 -51.39
CA LEU A 123 -2.39 8.54 -50.88
C LEU A 123 -2.40 9.58 -52.01
N ALA A 124 -3.58 9.94 -52.47
CA ALA A 124 -3.85 10.95 -53.44
C ALA A 124 -3.83 12.23 -52.62
N ALA A 125 -3.02 13.18 -53.06
CA ALA A 125 -2.80 14.47 -52.41
C ALA A 125 -4.08 14.92 -51.71
N SER A 126 -4.05 14.91 -50.37
CA SER A 126 -5.19 15.23 -49.53
C SER A 126 -5.74 16.58 -49.94
N SER A 127 -6.94 16.61 -50.51
CA SER A 127 -7.67 17.85 -50.79
C SER A 127 -7.79 18.65 -49.49
N GLY A 128 -7.76 19.99 -49.56
CA GLY A 128 -7.83 20.86 -48.38
C GLY A 128 -8.99 20.53 -47.44
N ASP A 129 -10.13 20.09 -47.98
CA ASP A 129 -11.31 19.67 -47.21
C ASP A 129 -11.07 18.41 -46.36
N ASP A 130 -10.23 17.47 -46.81
CA ASP A 130 -9.87 16.25 -46.06
C ASP A 130 -8.96 16.59 -44.87
N LEU A 131 -8.05 17.54 -45.05
CA LEU A 131 -7.23 18.08 -43.96
C LEU A 131 -8.08 18.82 -42.92
N VAL A 132 -9.09 19.57 -43.36
CA VAL A 132 -10.03 20.26 -42.46
C VAL A 132 -10.86 19.25 -41.68
N GLN A 133 -11.42 18.22 -42.31
CA GLN A 133 -12.18 17.17 -41.62
C GLN A 133 -11.31 16.46 -40.57
N ARG A 134 -10.08 16.09 -40.93
CA ARG A 134 -9.14 15.44 -40.01
C ARG A 134 -8.74 16.35 -38.85
N SER A 135 -8.54 17.64 -39.08
CA SER A 135 -8.25 18.61 -38.02
C SER A 135 -9.40 18.73 -37.01
N LEU A 136 -10.65 18.66 -37.50
CA LEU A 136 -11.85 18.73 -36.68
C LEU A 136 -12.00 17.46 -35.83
N GLU A 137 -11.70 16.29 -36.39
CA GLU A 137 -11.63 15.03 -35.64
C GLU A 137 -10.56 15.06 -34.54
N ILE A 138 -9.35 15.55 -34.85
CA ILE A 138 -8.27 15.73 -33.87
C ILE A 138 -8.73 16.66 -32.75
N ALA A 139 -9.32 17.80 -33.08
CA ALA A 139 -9.83 18.76 -32.09
C ALA A 139 -10.90 18.15 -31.16
N ARG A 140 -11.80 17.31 -31.71
CA ARG A 140 -12.79 16.58 -30.90
C ARG A 140 -12.14 15.57 -29.96
N LEU A 141 -11.12 14.84 -30.43
CA LEU A 141 -10.41 13.85 -29.64
C LEU A 141 -9.61 14.52 -28.51
N GLU A 142 -8.93 15.63 -28.80
CA GLU A 142 -8.23 16.44 -27.78
C GLU A 142 -9.19 16.99 -26.73
N ALA A 143 -10.37 17.46 -27.14
CA ALA A 143 -11.42 17.89 -26.22
C ALA A 143 -11.93 16.74 -25.33
N GLN A 144 -11.94 15.50 -25.82
CA GLN A 144 -12.30 14.33 -25.03
C GLN A 144 -11.18 13.92 -24.06
N ILE A 145 -9.92 13.94 -24.50
CA ILE A 145 -8.75 13.62 -23.68
C ILE A 145 -8.62 14.63 -22.53
N SER A 146 -8.74 15.92 -22.82
CA SER A 146 -8.69 16.98 -21.80
C SER A 146 -9.79 16.83 -20.75
N ARG A 147 -11.03 16.54 -21.16
CA ARG A 147 -12.13 16.23 -20.23
C ARG A 147 -11.84 15.01 -19.37
N ASN A 148 -11.33 13.94 -19.95
CA ASN A 148 -10.98 12.74 -19.20
C ASN A 148 -9.84 13.03 -18.21
N ASN A 149 -8.80 13.76 -18.62
CA ASN A 149 -7.68 14.10 -17.75
C ASN A 149 -8.14 14.99 -16.58
N ASP A 150 -8.92 16.03 -16.86
CA ASP A 150 -9.51 16.91 -15.83
C ASP A 150 -10.38 16.12 -14.84
N TYR A 151 -11.17 15.17 -15.33
CA TYR A 151 -11.92 14.25 -14.47
C TYR A 151 -10.97 13.42 -13.58
N TYR A 152 -9.94 12.79 -14.14
CA TYR A 152 -8.97 11.99 -13.37
C TYR A 152 -8.19 12.80 -12.33
N GLU A 153 -7.85 14.05 -12.62
CA GLU A 153 -7.13 14.93 -11.70
C GLU A 153 -8.01 15.38 -10.52
N LYS A 154 -9.32 15.52 -10.74
CA LYS A 154 -10.30 15.86 -9.70
C LYS A 154 -10.63 14.70 -8.77
N LEU A 155 -10.33 13.46 -9.16
CA LEU A 155 -10.57 12.31 -8.30
C LEU A 155 -9.67 12.38 -7.05
N PRO A 156 -10.19 12.05 -5.86
CA PRO A 156 -9.39 12.03 -4.64
C PRO A 156 -8.26 10.99 -4.78
N ARG A 157 -7.01 11.43 -4.61
CA ARG A 157 -5.85 10.53 -4.64
C ARG A 157 -5.72 9.82 -3.29
N ARG A 158 -5.52 8.51 -3.31
CA ARG A 158 -5.24 7.73 -2.09
C ARG A 158 -3.86 8.12 -1.55
N LYS A 159 -3.79 8.44 -0.25
CA LYS A 159 -2.52 8.65 0.45
C LYS A 159 -1.96 7.30 0.88
N PHE A 160 -0.76 6.97 0.43
CA PHE A 160 -0.01 5.81 0.90
C PHE A 160 1.05 6.28 1.88
N ILE A 161 1.05 5.68 3.07
CA ILE A 161 1.99 5.95 4.16
C ILE A 161 2.66 4.60 4.47
N GLY A 162 3.98 4.54 4.33
CA GLY A 162 4.76 3.31 4.55
C GLY A 162 5.83 3.54 5.58
N ALA A 163 6.04 2.54 6.43
CA ALA A 163 7.04 2.58 7.49
C ALA A 163 8.43 2.17 6.98
N ARG A 164 9.48 2.72 7.58
CA ARG A 164 10.85 2.23 7.40
C ARG A 164 11.20 1.28 8.54
N THR A 165 11.40 0.01 8.23
CA THR A 165 11.64 -1.04 9.22
C THR A 165 12.85 -1.89 8.89
N GLN A 166 13.49 -2.43 9.92
CA GLN A 166 14.55 -3.42 9.77
C GLN A 166 14.20 -4.70 10.52
N GLU A 167 14.76 -5.83 10.08
CA GLU A 167 14.64 -7.13 10.75
C GLU A 167 15.34 -7.20 12.11
#